data_AF-A0A432EZ64-F1
#
_entry.id   AF-A0A432EZ64-F1
#
_cell.length_a   1.000
_cell.length_b   1.000
_cell.length_c   1.000
_cell.angle_alpha   90.00
_cell.angle_beta   90.00
_cell.angle_gamma   90.00
#
_symmetry.space_group_name_H-M   'P 1'
#
loop_
_entity.id
_entity.type
_entity.pdbx_description
1 polymer ?
#
loop_
_entity_poly.entity_id
_entity_poly.type
_entity_poly.pdbx_seq_one_letter_code
_entity_poly.pdbx_strand_id
1 'polypeptide(L)'
;QPNYLHKGFDLAWFKASGVEPDTLVDVVKNSITDGQVSDWVKANVNASDEAKAALRDNLLSYGTEGALLELLIKRKAESGLQDRDDIRCMFDYIDADEGRS
;
A
#
# COMPACT_ATOMS: atom_id res chain seq x y z
N GLN A 1 -3.60 14.53 -1.54
CA GLN A 1 -2.12 14.49 -1.46
C GLN A 1 -1.54 14.41 -2.87
N PRO A 2 -0.53 15.19 -3.25
CA PRO A 2 -0.01 15.24 -4.63
C PRO A 2 0.92 14.07 -5.04
N ASN A 3 1.11 13.05 -4.19
CA ASN A 3 2.06 11.95 -4.43
C ASN A 3 1.41 10.56 -4.63
N TYR A 4 0.07 10.48 -4.71
CA TYR A 4 -0.61 9.21 -4.98
C TYR A 4 -0.12 8.65 -6.32
N LEU A 5 -0.07 7.34 -6.47
CA LEU A 5 0.45 6.58 -7.62
C LEU A 5 1.98 6.43 -7.74
N HIS A 6 2.76 7.37 -7.22
CA HIS A 6 4.19 7.45 -7.57
C HIS A 6 5.16 7.23 -6.40
N LYS A 7 4.65 6.96 -5.19
CA LYS A 7 5.47 6.70 -4.00
C LYS A 7 4.86 5.62 -3.11
N GLY A 8 5.68 5.08 -2.21
CA GLY A 8 5.24 4.15 -1.18
C GLY A 8 4.55 2.91 -1.76
N PHE A 9 3.42 2.55 -1.17
CA PHE A 9 2.65 1.36 -1.51
C PHE A 9 2.08 1.39 -2.93
N ASP A 10 1.59 2.55 -3.39
CA ASP A 10 1.08 2.67 -4.75
C ASP A 10 2.16 2.34 -5.78
N LEU A 11 3.36 2.91 -5.62
CA LEU A 11 4.48 2.64 -6.53
C LEU A 11 4.88 1.16 -6.51
N ALA A 12 4.87 0.53 -5.33
CA ALA A 12 5.18 -0.90 -5.21
C ALA A 12 4.15 -1.75 -5.97
N TRP A 13 2.86 -1.43 -5.85
CA TRP A 13 1.80 -2.12 -6.57
C TRP A 13 1.90 -1.93 -8.09
N PHE A 14 2.13 -0.71 -8.58
CA PHE A 14 2.26 -0.47 -10.04
C PHE A 14 3.48 -1.17 -10.63
N LYS A 15 4.62 -1.16 -9.92
CA LYS A 15 5.81 -1.92 -10.35
C LYS A 15 5.55 -3.43 -10.40
N ALA A 16 4.85 -3.99 -9.42
CA ALA A 16 4.59 -5.43 -9.36
C ALA A 16 3.51 -5.88 -10.36
N SER A 17 2.50 -5.04 -10.61
CA SER A 17 1.39 -5.34 -11.52
C SER A 17 1.73 -5.10 -12.99
N GLY A 18 2.72 -4.24 -13.27
CA GLY A 18 3.05 -3.80 -14.63
C GLY A 18 1.98 -2.87 -15.24
N VAL A 19 1.04 -2.37 -14.42
CA VAL A 19 0.00 -1.46 -14.86
C VAL A 19 0.53 -0.03 -14.83
N GLU A 20 0.27 0.73 -15.89
CA GLU A 20 0.53 2.16 -15.89
C GLU A 20 -0.48 2.90 -14.98
N PRO A 21 -0.04 3.81 -14.11
CA PRO A 21 -0.91 4.50 -13.15
C PRO A 21 -2.19 5.10 -13.74
N ASP A 22 -2.08 5.82 -14.85
CA ASP A 22 -3.23 6.47 -15.49
C ASP A 22 -4.24 5.46 -16.03
N THR A 23 -3.79 4.25 -16.40
CA THR A 23 -4.70 3.18 -16.84
C THR A 23 -5.62 2.75 -15.72
N LEU A 24 -5.09 2.52 -14.51
CA LEU A 24 -5.93 2.14 -13.38
C LEU A 24 -6.85 3.28 -12.94
N VAL A 25 -6.35 4.53 -12.99
CA VAL A 25 -7.17 5.72 -12.71
C VAL A 25 -8.38 5.80 -13.65
N ASP A 26 -8.17 5.56 -14.94
CA ASP A 26 -9.25 5.59 -15.92
C ASP A 26 -10.23 4.44 -15.75
N VAL A 27 -9.75 3.24 -15.39
CA VAL A 27 -10.62 2.10 -15.04
C VAL A 27 -11.51 2.45 -13.86
N VAL A 28 -10.95 3.04 -12.80
CA VAL A 28 -11.70 3.43 -11.60
C VAL A 28 -12.74 4.51 -11.94
N LYS A 29 -12.37 5.55 -12.69
CA LYS A 29 -13.30 6.62 -13.11
C LYS A 29 -14.48 6.12 -13.93
N ASN A 30 -14.28 5.06 -14.72
CA ASN A 30 -15.31 4.49 -15.58
C ASN A 30 -16.01 3.27 -14.96
N SER A 31 -15.68 2.91 -13.71
CA SER A 31 -16.32 1.84 -12.97
C SER A 31 -17.36 2.41 -12.00
N ILE A 32 -18.42 1.64 -11.78
CA ILE A 32 -19.48 1.95 -10.82
C ILE A 32 -19.23 1.26 -9.48
N THR A 33 -18.55 0.11 -9.50
CA THR A 33 -18.33 -0.73 -8.32
C THR A 33 -16.89 -1.23 -8.23
N ASP A 34 -16.45 -1.52 -7.01
CA ASP A 34 -15.15 -2.16 -6.76
C ASP A 34 -15.05 -3.54 -7.43
N GLY A 35 -16.18 -4.24 -7.61
CA GLY A 35 -16.23 -5.50 -8.32
C GLY A 35 -15.75 -5.38 -9.77
N GLN A 36 -16.15 -4.31 -10.48
CA GLN A 36 -15.71 -4.05 -11.85
C GLN A 36 -14.21 -3.76 -11.93
N VAL A 37 -13.68 -2.99 -10.96
CA VAL A 37 -12.23 -2.73 -10.86
C VAL A 37 -11.47 -4.03 -10.57
N SER A 38 -11.98 -4.85 -9.64
CA SER A 38 -11.39 -6.15 -9.30
C SER A 38 -11.34 -7.09 -10.49
N ASP A 39 -12.42 -7.18 -11.26
CA ASP A 39 -12.48 -8.05 -12.44
C ASP A 39 -11.57 -7.55 -13.56
N TRP A 40 -11.44 -6.23 -13.75
CA TRP A 40 -10.45 -5.67 -14.66
C TRP A 40 -9.02 -6.02 -14.22
N VAL A 41 -8.69 -5.88 -12.94
CA VAL A 41 -7.37 -6.25 -12.41
C VAL A 41 -7.09 -7.73 -12.66
N LYS A 42 -8.02 -8.63 -12.35
CA LYS A 42 -7.87 -10.08 -12.61
C LYS A 42 -7.62 -10.40 -14.08
N ALA A 43 -8.25 -9.66 -14.99
CA ALA A 43 -8.14 -9.90 -16.44
C ALA A 43 -6.86 -9.31 -17.06
N ASN A 44 -6.29 -8.25 -16.48
CA ASN A 44 -5.21 -7.47 -17.09
C ASN A 44 -3.86 -7.58 -16.36
N VAL A 45 -3.86 -7.90 -15.07
CA VAL A 45 -2.63 -8.01 -14.28
C VAL A 45 -2.11 -9.45 -14.31
N ASN A 46 -1.02 -9.65 -15.03
CA ASN A 46 -0.34 -10.94 -15.19
C ASN A 46 0.92 -11.03 -14.30
N ALA A 47 0.76 -10.76 -13.00
CA ALA A 47 1.84 -10.92 -12.03
C ALA A 47 2.05 -12.40 -11.67
N SER A 48 3.30 -12.85 -11.65
CA SER A 48 3.62 -14.20 -11.17
C SER A 48 3.35 -14.32 -9.66
N ASP A 49 3.21 -15.55 -9.17
CA ASP A 49 2.98 -15.76 -7.74
C ASP A 49 4.18 -15.33 -6.89
N GLU A 50 5.39 -15.43 -7.45
CA GLU A 50 6.62 -14.90 -6.84
C GLU A 50 6.57 -13.37 -6.74
N ALA A 51 6.08 -12.68 -7.79
CA ALA A 51 5.93 -11.23 -7.76
C ALA A 51 4.88 -10.78 -6.73
N LYS A 52 3.77 -11.52 -6.60
CA LYS A 52 2.75 -11.27 -5.57
C LYS A 52 3.31 -11.49 -4.16
N ALA A 53 4.08 -12.55 -3.96
CA ALA A 53 4.73 -12.84 -2.68
C ALA A 53 5.76 -11.75 -2.32
N ALA A 54 6.61 -11.37 -3.27
CA ALA A 54 7.60 -10.30 -3.08
C ALA A 54 6.93 -8.96 -2.76
N LEU A 55 5.83 -8.61 -3.44
CA LEU A 55 5.04 -7.42 -3.11
C LEU A 55 4.52 -7.51 -1.68
N ARG A 56 3.86 -8.61 -1.30
CA ARG A 56 3.32 -8.79 0.06
C ARG A 56 4.40 -8.62 1.12
N ASP A 57 5.55 -9.28 0.94
CA ASP A 57 6.63 -9.25 1.92
C ASP A 57 7.26 -7.84 2.01
N ASN A 58 7.34 -7.10 0.90
CA ASN A 58 7.74 -5.69 0.89
C ASN A 58 6.75 -4.82 1.68
N LEU A 59 5.44 -4.99 1.46
CA LEU A 59 4.42 -4.21 2.16
C LEU A 59 4.45 -4.48 3.68
N LEU A 60 4.60 -5.74 4.09
CA LEU A 60 4.64 -6.15 5.50
C LEU A 60 5.96 -5.82 6.21
N SER A 61 7.02 -5.48 5.47
CA SER A 61 8.29 -4.98 6.01
C SER A 61 8.49 -3.48 5.80
N TYR A 62 7.49 -2.78 5.24
CA TYR A 62 7.66 -1.39 4.89
C TYR A 62 7.77 -0.52 6.15
N GLY A 63 8.87 0.23 6.26
CA GLY A 63 9.13 1.07 7.42
C GLY A 63 9.68 0.35 8.65
N THR A 64 10.22 -0.86 8.49
CA THR A 64 10.91 -1.56 9.59
C THR A 64 12.39 -1.18 9.72
N GLU A 65 12.94 -0.39 8.78
CA GLU A 65 14.36 0.00 8.79
C GLU A 65 14.62 1.40 8.23
N GLY A 66 15.81 1.93 8.53
CA GLY A 66 16.33 3.19 7.99
C GLY A 66 15.44 4.41 8.27
N ALA A 67 15.42 5.36 7.35
CA ALA A 67 14.65 6.60 7.47
C ALA A 67 13.13 6.38 7.55
N LEU A 68 12.62 5.26 7.03
CA LEU A 68 11.20 4.93 7.12
C LEU A 68 10.82 4.43 8.52
N LEU A 69 11.73 3.75 9.23
CA LEU A 69 11.53 3.40 10.65
C LEU A 69 11.49 4.65 11.52
N GLU A 70 12.39 5.61 11.29
CA GLU A 70 12.36 6.89 12.00
C GLU A 70 11.04 7.63 11.76
N LEU A 71 10.51 7.57 10.53
CA LEU A 71 9.20 8.13 10.20
C LEU A 71 8.06 7.38 10.92
N LEU A 72 8.10 6.05 11.00
CA LEU A 72 7.13 5.26 11.75
C LEU A 72 7.11 5.66 13.23
N ILE A 73 8.28 5.72 13.87
CA ILE A 73 8.41 6.11 15.29
C ILE A 73 7.83 7.51 15.51
N LYS A 74 8.19 8.46 14.63
CA LYS A 74 7.68 9.82 14.70
C LYS A 74 6.15 9.86 14.58
N ARG A 75 5.57 9.17 13.59
CA ARG A 75 4.12 9.14 13.37
C ARG A 75 3.36 8.49 14.52
N LYS A 76 3.88 7.42 15.11
CA LYS A 76 3.32 6.82 16.33
C LYS A 76 3.26 7.83 17.47
N ALA A 77 4.33 8.60 17.68
CA ALA A 77 4.35 9.63 18.73
C ALA A 77 3.36 10.78 18.45
N GLU A 78 3.26 11.23 17.21
CA GLU A 78 2.35 12.33 16.81
C GLU A 78 0.87 11.95 16.90
N SER A 79 0.55 10.65 16.76
CA SER A 79 -0.82 10.10 16.83
C SER A 79 -1.20 9.54 18.20
N GLY A 80 -0.30 9.57 19.19
CA GLY A 80 -0.54 8.98 20.52
C GLY A 80 -0.48 7.44 20.55
N LEU A 81 0.09 6.82 19.53
CA LEU A 81 0.24 5.37 19.37
C LEU A 81 1.65 4.87 19.75
N GLN A 82 2.48 5.69 20.42
CA GLN A 82 3.86 5.33 20.75
C GLN A 82 3.97 4.02 21.55
N ASP A 83 3.01 3.77 22.45
CA ASP A 83 3.01 2.62 23.37
C ASP A 83 2.41 1.33 22.75
N ARG A 84 2.03 1.37 21.46
CA ARG A 84 1.50 0.21 20.73
C ARG A 84 2.61 -0.63 20.10
N ASP A 85 3.11 -1.62 20.84
CA ASP A 85 4.18 -2.52 20.39
C ASP A 85 3.76 -3.47 19.26
N ASP A 86 2.45 -3.69 19.09
CA ASP A 86 1.88 -4.49 18.01
C ASP A 86 1.98 -3.82 16.64
N ILE A 87 2.12 -2.48 16.60
CA ILE A 87 2.41 -1.71 15.38
C ILE A 87 3.90 -1.84 15.04
N ARG A 88 4.21 -2.72 14.08
CA ARG A 88 5.58 -3.11 13.74
C ARG A 88 6.07 -2.56 12.40
N CYS A 89 5.15 -2.20 11.50
CA CYS A 89 5.47 -1.58 10.21
C CYS A 89 4.52 -0.42 9.88
N MET A 90 4.76 0.26 8.76
CA MET A 90 3.87 1.33 8.31
C MET A 90 2.46 0.85 7.96
N PHE A 91 2.32 -0.41 7.54
CA PHE A 91 1.00 -0.98 7.25
C PHE A 91 0.17 -1.08 8.53
N ASP A 92 0.72 -1.66 9.60
CA ASP A 92 0.05 -1.74 10.92
C ASP A 92 -0.33 -0.35 11.46
N TYR A 93 0.53 0.64 11.25
CA TYR A 93 0.28 2.01 11.69
C TYR A 93 -0.91 2.62 10.97
N ILE A 94 -1.00 2.48 9.64
CA ILE A 94 -2.14 3.04 8.87
C ILE A 94 -3.44 2.39 9.32
N ASP A 95 -3.45 1.06 9.49
CA ASP A 95 -4.63 0.36 10.00
C ASP A 95 -5.04 0.93 11.37
N ALA A 96 -4.09 1.08 12.31
CA ALA A 96 -4.37 1.63 13.64
C ALA A 96 -4.82 3.10 13.63
N ASP A 97 -4.18 3.95 12.81
CA ASP A 97 -4.50 5.38 12.65
C ASP A 97 -5.89 5.59 12.01
N GLU A 98 -6.31 4.67 11.15
CA GLU A 98 -7.65 4.64 10.56
C GLU A 98 -8.70 3.96 11.47
N GLY A 99 -8.34 3.60 12.70
CA GLY A 99 -9.24 3.01 13.68
C GLY A 99 -9.57 1.54 13.47
N ARG A 100 -8.74 0.82 12.70
CA ARG A 100 -8.80 -0.64 12.52
C ARG A 100 -7.87 -1.30 13.56
N SER A 101 -8.24 -2.49 14.05
CA SER A 101 -7.52 -3.22 15.11
C SER A 101 -7.14 -4.62 14.68
#